data_AF-K1TRM6-F1
#
_entry.id   AF-K1TRM6-F1
#
_cell.length_a   1.000
_cell.length_b   1.000
_cell.length_c   1.000
_cell.angle_alpha   90.00
_cell.angle_beta   90.00
_cell.angle_gamma   90.00
#
_symmetry.space_group_name_H-M   'P 1'
#
loop_
_entity.id
_entity.type
_entity.pdbx_description
1 polymer ?
#
loop_
_entity_poly.entity_id
_entity_poly.type
_entity_poly.pdbx_seq_one_letter_code
_entity_poly.pdbx_strand_id
1 'polypeptide(L)'
;MRGALPDELPAEEVPLYLAQLKSRAYPEPLGERDILLTADTVVVLDGEVLGKPRDRQEAAEMLRRLAGRRHTVVTGVAFRTASRQHAFEA
;
A
#
# COMPACT_ATOMS: atom_id res chain seq x y z
N MET A 1 -9.05 8.38 -0.27
CA MET A 1 -8.30 7.36 -1.02
C MET A 1 -9.19 6.53 -1.97
N ARG A 2 -10.28 7.07 -2.54
CA ARG A 2 -11.26 6.25 -3.31
C ARG A 2 -11.13 6.31 -4.84
N GLY A 3 -10.03 6.84 -5.40
CA GLY A 3 -9.97 7.17 -6.83
C GLY A 3 -8.98 6.38 -7.70
N ALA A 4 -8.21 5.43 -7.15
CA ALA A 4 -7.06 4.86 -7.86
C ALA A 4 -6.90 3.34 -7.73
N LEU A 5 -7.86 2.63 -7.13
CA LEU A 5 -7.79 1.17 -7.01
C LEU A 5 -8.72 0.54 -8.04
N PRO A 6 -8.30 -0.54 -8.72
CA PRO A 6 -9.21 -1.36 -9.53
C PRO A 6 -10.38 -1.86 -8.69
N ASP A 7 -11.57 -1.96 -9.30
CA ASP A 7 -12.82 -2.27 -8.59
C ASP A 7 -12.83 -3.66 -7.91
N GLU A 8 -11.94 -4.58 -8.31
CA GLU A 8 -11.88 -5.96 -7.83
C GLU A 8 -10.49 -6.38 -7.29
N LEU A 9 -9.63 -5.43 -6.90
CA LEU A 9 -8.31 -5.79 -6.38
C LEU A 9 -8.43 -6.41 -4.97
N PRO A 10 -7.92 -7.64 -4.72
CA PRO A 10 -7.91 -8.22 -3.39
C PRO A 10 -7.22 -7.30 -2.38
N ALA A 11 -7.75 -7.22 -1.16
CA ALA A 11 -7.24 -6.30 -0.13
C ALA A 11 -5.74 -6.49 0.17
N GLU A 12 -5.24 -7.72 0.04
CA GLU A 12 -3.83 -8.06 0.24
C GLU A 12 -2.93 -7.62 -0.93
N GLU A 13 -3.46 -7.46 -2.14
CA GLU A 13 -2.70 -6.99 -3.31
C GLU A 13 -2.65 -5.45 -3.41
N VAL A 14 -3.52 -4.75 -2.67
CA VAL A 14 -3.59 -3.28 -2.64
C VAL A 14 -2.24 -2.61 -2.38
N PRO A 15 -1.43 -3.03 -1.37
CA PRO A 15 -0.12 -2.43 -1.11
C PRO A 15 0.85 -2.56 -2.27
N LEU A 16 0.90 -3.73 -2.93
CA LEU A 16 1.80 -3.97 -4.05
C LEU A 16 1.44 -3.06 -5.24
N TYR A 17 0.14 -2.96 -5.54
CA TYR A 17 -0.37 -2.05 -6.55
C TYR A 17 0.00 -0.59 -6.23
N LEU A 18 -0.22 -0.14 -4.99
CA LEU A 18 0.08 1.23 -4.58
C LEU A 18 1.58 1.53 -4.59
N ALA A 19 2.43 0.58 -4.19
CA ALA A 19 3.88 0.72 -4.29
C ALA A 19 4.33 0.92 -5.74
N GLN A 20 3.78 0.14 -6.68
CA GLN A 20 4.05 0.31 -8.12
C GLN A 20 3.50 1.63 -8.66
N LEU A 21 2.32 2.06 -8.22
CA LEU A 21 1.74 3.34 -8.63
C LEU A 21 2.60 4.53 -8.17
N LYS A 22 3.12 4.50 -6.94
CA LYS A 22 4.10 5.49 -6.44
C LYS A 22 5.38 5.50 -7.28
N SER A 23 5.89 4.32 -7.65
CA SER A 23 7.07 4.21 -8.54
C SER A 23 6.78 4.89 -9.88
N ARG A 24 5.66 4.58 -10.53
CA ARG A 24 5.25 5.19 -11.80
C ARG A 24 5.04 6.70 -11.72
N ALA A 25 4.52 7.20 -10.59
CA ALA A 25 4.27 8.63 -10.37
C ALA A 25 5.54 9.45 -10.07
N TYR A 26 6.69 8.81 -9.80
CA TYR A 26 7.95 9.52 -9.63
C TYR A 26 8.35 10.21 -10.94
N PRO A 27 8.48 11.56 -10.96
CA PRO A 27 8.45 12.35 -12.18
C PRO A 27 9.82 12.43 -12.88
N GLU A 28 10.92 12.23 -12.15
CA GLU A 28 12.26 12.40 -12.69
C GLU A 28 12.79 11.09 -13.32
N PRO A 29 13.58 11.18 -14.40
CA PRO A 29 14.31 10.03 -14.90
C PRO A 29 15.33 9.56 -13.85
N LEU A 30 15.54 8.24 -13.78
CA LEU A 30 16.56 7.65 -12.91
C LEU A 30 17.90 7.60 -13.66
N GLY A 31 18.97 8.02 -13.01
CA GLY A 31 20.33 7.85 -13.52
C GLY A 31 20.76 6.37 -13.54
N GLU A 32 21.87 6.08 -14.21
CA GLU A 32 22.38 4.71 -14.36
C GLU A 32 22.67 3.98 -13.05
N ARG A 33 22.93 4.72 -11.97
CA ARG A 33 23.25 4.19 -10.63
C ARG A 33 22.14 4.41 -9.62
N ASP A 34 21.01 4.95 -10.05
CA ASP A 34 19.89 5.22 -9.14
C ASP A 34 19.01 3.98 -8.98
N ILE A 35 18.54 3.79 -7.75
CA ILE A 35 17.50 2.81 -7.43
C ILE A 35 16.38 3.57 -6.71
N LEU A 36 15.21 3.62 -7.33
CA LEU A 36 13.99 4.10 -6.71
C LEU A 36 13.34 2.97 -5.92
N LEU A 37 13.16 3.18 -4.62
CA LEU A 37 12.37 2.32 -3.75
C LEU A 37 11.06 3.03 -3.42
N THR A 38 9.95 2.34 -3.64
CA THR A 38 8.64 2.76 -3.15
C THR A 38 7.99 1.61 -2.39
N ALA A 39 7.19 1.95 -1.39
CA ALA A 39 6.45 0.98 -0.61
C ALA A 39 5.08 1.55 -0.20
N ASP A 40 4.14 0.65 0.09
CA ASP A 40 2.88 0.96 0.74
C ASP A 40 2.54 -0.14 1.74
N THR A 41 1.80 0.20 2.79
CA THR A 41 1.41 -0.74 3.85
C THR A 41 -0.05 -0.49 4.18
N VAL A 42 -0.83 -1.57 4.23
CA VAL A 42 -2.23 -1.52 4.67
C VAL A 42 -2.48 -2.53 5.78
N VAL A 43 -3.52 -2.26 6.56
CA VAL A 43 -4.07 -3.21 7.53
C VAL A 43 -5.34 -3.81 6.94
N VAL A 44 -5.42 -5.14 6.91
CA VAL A 44 -6.57 -5.91 6.44
C VAL A 44 -7.27 -6.55 7.63
N LEU A 45 -8.56 -6.29 7.77
CA LEU A 45 -9.43 -6.88 8.79
C LEU A 45 -10.68 -7.43 8.09
N ASP A 46 -10.95 -8.73 8.25
CA ASP A 46 -12.09 -9.42 7.63
C ASP A 46 -12.13 -9.28 6.09
N GLY A 47 -10.97 -9.25 5.44
CA GLY A 47 -10.86 -9.09 3.98
C GLY A 47 -11.00 -7.64 3.49
N GLU A 48 -11.12 -6.66 4.39
CA GLU A 48 -11.23 -5.24 4.03
C GLU A 48 -9.98 -4.44 4.41
N VAL A 49 -9.57 -3.52 3.54
CA VAL A 49 -8.52 -2.53 3.85
C VAL A 49 -9.05 -1.48 4.83
N LEU A 50 -8.42 -1.39 5.99
CA LEU A 50 -8.61 -0.30 6.93
C LEU A 50 -7.80 0.93 6.48
N GLY A 51 -8.51 1.94 5.98
CA GLY A 51 -7.92 3.23 5.63
C GLY A 51 -7.56 4.08 6.86
N LYS A 52 -7.09 5.30 6.60
CA LYS A 52 -6.88 6.29 7.67
C LYS A 52 -8.22 6.77 8.23
N PRO A 53 -8.38 6.88 9.56
CA PRO A 53 -9.56 7.50 10.13
C PRO A 53 -9.66 8.97 9.73
N ARG A 54 -10.88 9.45 9.49
CA ARG A 54 -11.21 10.84 9.17
C ARG A 54 -11.09 11.74 10.39
N ASP A 55 -11.41 11.20 11.57
CA ASP A 55 -11.40 11.93 12.84
C ASP A 55 -11.09 11.01 14.04
N ARG A 56 -11.07 11.60 15.23
CA ARG A 56 -10.76 10.90 16.48
C ARG A 56 -11.81 9.86 16.85
N GLN A 57 -13.09 10.09 16.54
CA GLN A 57 -14.16 9.16 16.85
C GLN A 57 -14.02 7.89 16.01
N GLU A 58 -13.83 8.05 14.70
CA GLU A 58 -13.60 6.95 13.78
C GLU A 58 -12.31 6.17 14.13
N ALA A 59 -11.25 6.87 14.56
CA ALA A 59 -10.04 6.21 15.05
C ALA A 59 -10.31 5.31 16.27
N ALA A 60 -11.11 5.78 17.23
CA ALA A 60 -11.47 4.98 18.40
C ALA A 60 -12.34 3.77 18.03
N GLU A 61 -13.24 3.91 17.06
CA GLU A 61 -14.05 2.80 16.52
C GLU A 61 -13.17 1.77 15.78
N MET A 62 -12.23 2.21 14.96
CA MET A 62 -11.24 1.35 14.30
C MET A 62 -10.40 0.57 15.32
N LEU A 63 -9.90 1.23 16.38
CA LEU A 63 -9.14 0.57 17.43
C LEU A 63 -9.97 -0.48 18.19
N ARG A 64 -11.25 -0.20 18.47
CA ARG A 64 -12.16 -1.19 19.07
C ARG A 64 -12.41 -2.38 18.14
N ARG A 65 -12.51 -2.16 16.82
CA ARG A 65 -12.64 -3.24 15.83
C ARG A 65 -11.40 -4.14 15.76
N LEU A 66 -10.22 -3.60 16.03
CA LEU A 66 -8.95 -4.34 16.05
C LEU A 66 -8.68 -5.06 17.37
N ALA A 67 -9.19 -4.52 18.48
CA ALA A 67 -8.90 -5.01 19.83
C ALA A 67 -9.26 -6.50 20.00
N GLY A 68 -8.29 -7.30 20.44
CA GLY A 68 -8.46 -8.74 20.67
C GLY A 68 -8.67 -9.58 19.40
N ARG A 69 -8.48 -9.01 18.21
CA ARG A 69 -8.74 -9.66 16.93
C ARG A 69 -7.48 -9.75 16.07
N ARG A 70 -7.32 -10.87 15.38
CA ARG A 70 -6.28 -11.03 14.36
C ARG A 70 -6.62 -10.16 13.15
N HIS A 71 -5.63 -9.45 12.68
CA HIS A 71 -5.64 -8.67 11.46
C HIS A 71 -4.32 -8.93 10.72
N THR A 72 -4.31 -8.68 9.42
CA THR A 72 -3.11 -8.84 8.59
C THR A 72 -2.55 -7.46 8.28
N VAL A 73 -1.24 -7.30 8.40
CA VAL A 73 -0.55 -6.10 7.90
C VAL A 73 0.21 -6.54 6.67
N VAL A 74 -0.08 -5.95 5.52
CA VAL A 74 0.54 -6.31 4.25
C VAL A 74 1.33 -5.13 3.72
N THR A 75 2.57 -5.38 3.31
CA THR A 75 3.46 -4.37 2.71
C THR A 75 3.82 -4.77 1.29
N GLY A 76 3.59 -3.86 0.35
CA GLY A 76 4.06 -3.99 -1.02
C GLY A 76 5.31 -3.14 -1.21
N VAL A 77 6.33 -3.69 -1.85
CA VAL A 77 7.59 -3.00 -2.13
C VAL A 77 7.89 -3.06 -3.62
N ALA A 78 8.35 -1.95 -4.20
CA ALA A 78 8.80 -1.86 -5.57
C ALA A 78 10.18 -1.20 -5.66
N PHE A 79 11.07 -1.84 -6.42
CA PHE A 79 12.38 -1.34 -6.82
C PHE A 79 12.35 -1.01 -8.32
N ARG A 80 12.82 0.17 -8.70
CA ARG A 80 12.95 0.58 -10.10
C ARG A 80 14.33 1.19 -10.37
N THR A 81 14.92 0.80 -11.48
CA THR A 81 16.12 1.41 -12.09
C THR A 81 15.73 2.01 -13.43
N ALA A 82 16.68 2.61 -14.16
CA ALA A 82 16.44 3.11 -15.51
C ALA A 82 15.94 2.03 -16.51
N SER A 83 16.28 0.75 -16.29
CA SER A 83 16.02 -0.34 -17.24
C SER A 83 15.17 -1.49 -16.70
N ARG A 84 14.93 -1.57 -15.40
CA ARG A 84 14.23 -2.70 -14.77
C ARG A 84 13.37 -2.27 -13.58
N GLN A 85 12.24 -2.96 -13.42
CA GLN A 85 11.43 -2.93 -12.20
C GLN A 85 11.33 -4.33 -11.59
N HIS A 86 11.32 -4.40 -10.26
CA HIS A 86 10.99 -5.59 -9.48
C HIS A 86 10.06 -5.18 -8.33
N ALA A 87 9.05 -6.00 -8.02
CA ALA A 87 8.13 -5.71 -6.93
C ALA A 87 7.66 -7.01 -6.27
N PHE A 88 7.42 -6.98 -4.95
CA PHE A 88 7.02 -8.13 -4.15
C PHE A 88 6.25 -7.70 -2.89
N GLU A 89 5.54 -8.64 -2.29
CA GLU A 89 4.93 -8.53 -0.96
C GLU A 89 5.91 -8.98 0.12
N ALA A 90 5.97 -8.24 1.22
CA ALA A 90 6.91 -8.44 2.33
C ALA A 90 6.19 -8.76 3.65
#